data_AF-A0A950JFS3-F1
#
_entry.id   AF-A0A950JFS3-F1
#
_cell.length_a   1.000
_cell.length_b   1.000
_cell.length_c   1.000
_cell.angle_alpha   90.00
_cell.angle_beta   90.00
_cell.angle_gamma   90.00
#
_symmetry.space_group_name_H-M   'P 1'
#
loop_
_entity.id
_entity.type
_entity.pdbx_description
1 polymer ?
#
loop_
_entity_poly.entity_id
_entity_poly.type
_entity_poly.pdbx_seq_one_letter_code
_entity_poly.pdbx_strand_id
1 'polypeptide(L)'
;MKLVSVAVLALAFVAVEARGAPRSDVPLPRPRPTDLHAPRSPPPEEDKNEAAEKPAGDEACLERLKSAGFTFEPATQHAAANPACVIDTPVKLMAVPVATRGASVRMPEEPMLACRFAERLGHFLGDLAAPLIAGRLAVEVKAVRTGPGYECRNRNRAANGHLSAHALGIAVDVAAFELANGKALPIKPDGDARGEAAVAAVRTAACGWFTTILGPGSDPAHTDHMHLDILIHGSSDRYRICQ
;
A
#
# COMPACT_ATOMS: atom_id res chain seq x y z
N MET A 1 42.86 44.28 59.05
CA MET A 1 43.12 43.09 59.88
C MET A 1 41.82 42.66 60.55
N LYS A 2 41.02 41.79 59.90
CA LYS A 2 39.93 41.03 60.56
C LYS A 2 39.78 39.69 59.84
N LEU A 3 39.78 38.65 60.66
CA LEU A 3 39.82 37.23 60.35
C LEU A 3 38.60 36.77 59.55
N VAL A 4 38.83 35.90 58.56
CA VAL A 4 37.79 35.08 57.92
C VAL A 4 37.63 33.81 58.75
N SER A 5 36.45 33.60 59.34
CA SER A 5 36.08 32.33 59.99
C SER A 5 35.58 31.34 58.93
N VAL A 6 36.24 30.20 58.81
CA VAL A 6 35.80 29.06 58.01
C VAL A 6 34.90 28.19 58.88
N ALA A 7 33.61 28.14 58.56
CA ALA A 7 32.68 27.21 59.16
C ALA A 7 32.72 25.87 58.40
N VAL A 8 33.10 24.79 59.08
CA VAL A 8 33.08 23.43 58.55
C VAL A 8 31.66 22.87 58.71
N LEU A 9 30.96 22.66 57.59
CA LEU A 9 29.63 22.05 57.57
C LEU A 9 29.80 20.52 57.46
N ALA A 10 29.51 19.80 58.53
CA ALA A 10 29.47 18.34 58.53
C ALA A 10 28.20 17.85 57.80
N LEU A 11 28.36 17.18 56.66
CA LEU A 11 27.26 16.46 56.00
C LEU A 11 26.99 15.15 56.74
N ALA A 12 25.81 15.04 57.36
CA ALA A 12 25.29 13.76 57.82
C ALA A 12 24.77 12.95 56.62
N PHE A 13 25.38 11.80 56.37
CA PHE A 13 24.85 10.80 55.43
C PHE A 13 23.67 10.07 56.09
N VAL A 14 22.46 10.28 55.58
CA VAL A 14 21.31 9.44 55.88
C VAL A 14 21.35 8.22 54.96
N ALA A 15 21.56 7.04 55.52
CA ALA A 15 21.46 5.79 54.79
C ALA A 15 19.99 5.53 54.43
N VAL A 16 19.67 5.55 53.14
CA VAL A 16 18.36 5.10 52.63
C VAL A 16 18.43 3.59 52.47
N GLU A 17 17.73 2.85 53.34
CA GLU A 17 17.51 1.42 53.14
C GLU A 17 16.58 1.21 51.94
N ALA A 18 17.13 0.60 50.88
CA ALA A 18 16.37 0.16 49.73
C ALA A 18 15.48 -1.04 50.14
N ARG A 19 14.20 -0.78 50.37
CA ARG A 19 13.19 -1.85 50.46
C ARG A 19 13.01 -2.46 49.08
N GLY A 20 13.44 -3.71 48.93
CA GLY A 20 13.23 -4.49 47.72
C GLY A 20 11.74 -4.63 47.41
N ALA A 21 11.35 -4.33 46.17
CA ALA A 21 10.01 -4.58 45.68
C ALA A 21 9.71 -6.10 45.66
N PRO A 22 8.50 -6.54 46.03
CA PRO A 22 8.12 -7.93 45.88
C PRO A 22 8.17 -8.32 44.39
N ARG A 23 8.81 -9.45 44.10
CA ARG A 23 8.77 -10.07 42.77
C ARG A 23 7.31 -10.40 42.46
N SER A 24 6.75 -9.73 41.45
CA SER A 24 5.47 -10.11 40.88
C SER A 24 5.67 -11.45 40.16
N ASP A 25 5.08 -12.51 40.68
CA ASP A 25 5.00 -13.79 39.99
C ASP A 25 4.10 -13.60 38.76
N VAL A 26 4.73 -13.29 37.63
CA VAL A 26 4.04 -13.26 36.33
C VAL A 26 3.56 -14.68 36.06
N PRO A 27 2.24 -14.93 35.94
CA PRO A 27 1.73 -16.25 35.64
C PRO A 27 2.31 -16.70 34.29
N LEU A 28 2.94 -17.88 34.28
CA LEU A 28 3.44 -18.45 33.04
C LEU A 28 2.28 -18.61 32.04
N PRO A 29 2.50 -18.35 30.74
CA PRO A 29 1.52 -18.65 29.72
C PRO A 29 1.13 -20.13 29.79
N ARG A 30 -0.15 -20.42 29.54
CA ARG A 30 -0.67 -21.79 29.60
C ARG A 30 0.18 -22.71 28.71
N PRO A 31 0.50 -23.93 29.15
CA PRO A 31 1.21 -24.90 28.32
C PRO A 31 0.41 -25.14 27.04
N ARG A 32 1.14 -25.26 25.92
CA ARG A 32 0.57 -25.59 24.60
C ARG A 32 -0.21 -26.92 24.75
N PRO A 33 -1.49 -26.98 24.33
CA PRO A 33 -2.24 -28.23 24.34
C PRO A 33 -1.46 -29.32 23.61
N THR A 34 -1.34 -30.50 24.22
CA THR A 34 -0.61 -31.65 23.70
C THR A 34 -1.26 -32.30 22.47
N ASP A 35 -2.44 -31.82 22.09
CA ASP A 35 -3.34 -32.53 21.18
C ASP A 35 -3.26 -31.97 19.74
N LEU A 36 -2.27 -31.12 19.47
CA LEU A 36 -2.02 -30.55 18.13
C LEU A 36 -1.51 -31.58 17.10
N HIS A 37 -1.27 -32.83 17.50
CA HIS A 37 -0.80 -33.90 16.62
C HIS A 37 -1.74 -35.11 16.54
N ALA A 38 -2.98 -35.02 17.02
CA ALA A 38 -3.98 -36.03 16.69
C ALA A 38 -4.33 -35.92 15.19
N PRO A 39 -4.21 -37.00 14.38
CA PRO A 39 -4.66 -36.96 13.00
C PRO A 39 -6.17 -36.70 13.00
N ARG A 40 -6.57 -35.52 12.51
CA ARG A 40 -7.97 -35.24 12.22
C ARG A 40 -8.38 -36.16 11.08
N SER A 41 -9.43 -36.94 11.28
CA SER A 41 -10.11 -37.63 10.19
C SER A 41 -10.45 -36.58 9.11
N PRO A 42 -10.24 -36.88 7.82
CA PRO A 42 -10.62 -35.96 6.77
C PRO A 42 -12.14 -35.71 6.87
N PRO A 43 -12.61 -34.48 6.68
CA PRO A 43 -14.04 -34.24 6.52
C PRO A 43 -14.53 -35.09 5.34
N PRO A 44 -15.79 -35.58 5.37
CA PRO A 44 -16.36 -36.28 4.22
C PRO A 44 -16.23 -35.37 3.00
N GLU A 45 -15.74 -35.92 1.90
CA GLU A 45 -15.67 -35.22 0.62
C GLU A 45 -17.09 -34.85 0.20
N GLU A 46 -17.44 -33.57 0.38
CA GLU A 46 -18.60 -32.99 -0.26
C GLU A 46 -18.34 -32.99 -1.77
N ASP A 47 -19.21 -33.67 -2.49
CA ASP A 47 -19.25 -33.79 -3.94
C ASP A 47 -19.43 -32.39 -4.57
N LYS A 48 -18.32 -31.68 -4.79
CA LYS A 48 -18.30 -30.36 -5.44
C LYS A 48 -18.33 -30.51 -6.94
N ASN A 49 -19.47 -30.96 -7.44
CA ASN A 49 -19.93 -30.67 -8.80
C ASN A 49 -20.94 -29.51 -8.78
N GLU A 50 -20.60 -28.43 -8.08
CA GLU A 50 -21.10 -27.11 -8.46
C GLU A 50 -20.15 -26.59 -9.53
N ALA A 51 -20.61 -26.63 -10.78
CA ALA A 51 -19.99 -25.88 -11.85
C ALA A 51 -19.74 -24.47 -11.32
N ALA A 52 -18.47 -24.09 -11.19
CA ALA A 52 -18.06 -22.81 -10.64
C ALA A 52 -18.79 -21.70 -11.40
N GLU A 53 -19.85 -21.19 -10.79
CA GLU A 53 -20.56 -20.03 -11.26
C GLU A 53 -19.54 -18.90 -11.28
N LYS A 54 -19.35 -18.28 -12.45
CA LYS A 54 -18.47 -17.11 -12.58
C LYS A 54 -18.81 -16.17 -11.42
N PRO A 55 -17.84 -15.65 -10.66
CA PRO A 55 -18.15 -14.69 -9.62
C PRO A 55 -19.00 -13.59 -10.27
N ALA A 56 -20.21 -13.38 -9.74
CA ALA A 56 -21.03 -12.26 -10.14
C ALA A 56 -20.14 -11.03 -10.01
N GLY A 57 -19.95 -10.29 -11.12
CA GLY A 57 -19.05 -9.15 -11.11
C GLY A 57 -19.47 -8.18 -10.01
N ASP A 58 -18.54 -7.37 -9.52
CA ASP A 58 -18.86 -6.27 -8.62
C ASP A 58 -19.50 -5.14 -9.46
N GLU A 59 -20.74 -5.35 -9.95
CA GLU A 59 -21.50 -4.33 -10.68
C GLU A 59 -21.69 -3.07 -9.84
N ALA A 60 -21.79 -3.23 -8.51
CA ALA A 60 -21.86 -2.12 -7.58
C ALA A 60 -20.60 -1.25 -7.64
N CYS A 61 -19.41 -1.83 -7.81
CA CYS A 61 -18.19 -1.08 -8.01
C CYS A 61 -18.22 -0.28 -9.32
N LEU A 62 -18.68 -0.88 -10.43
CA LEU A 62 -18.76 -0.17 -11.71
C LEU A 62 -19.70 1.06 -11.61
N GLU A 63 -20.83 0.92 -10.92
CA GLU A 63 -21.74 2.05 -10.67
C GLU A 63 -21.14 3.10 -9.73
N ARG A 64 -20.34 2.70 -8.73
CA ARG A 64 -19.58 3.66 -7.89
C ARG A 64 -18.56 4.44 -8.70
N LEU A 65 -17.76 3.78 -9.55
CA LEU A 65 -16.80 4.44 -10.45
C LEU A 65 -17.49 5.47 -11.35
N LYS A 66 -18.60 5.06 -11.98
CA LYS A 66 -19.40 5.90 -12.86
C LYS A 66 -19.98 7.11 -12.12
N SER A 67 -20.55 6.88 -10.93
CA SER A 67 -21.14 7.93 -10.09
C SER A 67 -20.09 8.91 -9.57
N ALA A 68 -18.87 8.42 -9.32
CA ALA A 68 -17.74 9.24 -8.93
C ALA A 68 -17.16 10.05 -10.11
N GLY A 69 -17.52 9.74 -11.36
CA GLY A 69 -17.06 10.48 -12.54
C GLY A 69 -15.74 9.96 -13.12
N PHE A 70 -15.39 8.71 -12.86
CA PHE A 70 -14.21 8.07 -13.45
C PHE A 70 -14.46 7.80 -14.95
N THR A 71 -13.42 7.90 -15.77
CA THR A 71 -13.43 7.38 -17.14
C THR A 71 -12.74 6.03 -17.16
N PHE A 72 -13.50 4.99 -17.46
CA PHE A 72 -13.02 3.62 -17.51
C PHE A 72 -13.82 2.79 -18.52
N GLU A 73 -13.25 1.66 -18.92
CA GLU A 73 -13.93 0.66 -19.74
C GLU A 73 -13.95 -0.68 -19.00
N PRO A 74 -15.10 -1.37 -18.89
CA PRO A 74 -15.11 -2.78 -18.52
C PRO A 74 -14.21 -3.58 -19.46
N ALA A 75 -13.35 -4.42 -18.90
CA ALA A 75 -12.39 -5.20 -19.66
C ALA A 75 -12.73 -6.69 -19.59
N THR A 76 -12.02 -7.48 -20.38
CA THR A 76 -12.04 -8.94 -20.26
C THR A 76 -10.59 -9.41 -20.13
N GLN A 77 -10.31 -10.12 -19.05
CA GLN A 77 -8.99 -10.73 -18.91
C GLN A 77 -8.90 -11.93 -19.87
N HIS A 78 -7.83 -11.99 -20.66
CA HIS A 78 -7.54 -13.17 -21.46
C HIS A 78 -7.10 -14.33 -20.55
N ALA A 79 -7.32 -15.56 -21.01
CA ALA A 79 -6.88 -16.76 -20.30
C ALA A 79 -5.36 -16.69 -20.04
N ALA A 80 -4.98 -16.82 -18.78
CA ALA A 80 -3.59 -16.88 -18.36
C ALA A 80 -3.10 -18.33 -18.34
N ALA A 81 -1.80 -18.54 -18.56
CA ALA A 81 -1.19 -19.86 -18.43
C ALA A 81 -1.30 -20.41 -16.99
N ASN A 82 -1.25 -19.52 -15.99
CA ASN A 82 -1.52 -19.87 -14.60
C ASN A 82 -2.98 -19.55 -14.26
N PRO A 83 -3.83 -20.55 -13.94
CA PRO A 83 -5.23 -20.33 -13.63
C PRO A 83 -5.47 -19.53 -12.34
N ALA A 84 -4.45 -19.35 -11.49
CA ALA A 84 -4.54 -18.50 -10.31
C ALA A 84 -4.42 -17.00 -10.62
N CYS A 85 -4.05 -16.62 -11.84
CA CYS A 85 -4.06 -15.23 -12.29
C CYS A 85 -5.46 -14.84 -12.74
N VAL A 86 -6.25 -14.29 -11.81
CA VAL A 86 -7.63 -13.87 -12.07
C VAL A 86 -7.83 -12.46 -11.50
N ILE A 87 -8.29 -11.55 -12.35
CA ILE A 87 -8.76 -10.24 -11.98
C ILE A 87 -10.27 -10.33 -11.75
N ASP A 88 -10.67 -9.96 -10.54
CA ASP A 88 -12.09 -9.75 -10.22
C ASP A 88 -12.57 -8.44 -10.86
N THR A 89 -13.63 -8.54 -11.69
CA THR A 89 -14.30 -7.40 -12.34
C THR A 89 -13.30 -6.45 -13.01
N PRO A 90 -12.62 -6.89 -14.08
CA PRO A 90 -11.52 -6.15 -14.69
C PRO A 90 -12.03 -4.87 -15.38
N VAL A 91 -11.30 -3.78 -15.20
CA VAL A 91 -11.52 -2.49 -15.88
C VAL A 91 -10.21 -1.95 -16.43
N LYS A 92 -10.27 -1.19 -17.52
CA LYS A 92 -9.21 -0.29 -17.96
C LYS A 92 -9.48 1.10 -17.43
N LEU A 93 -8.59 1.64 -16.61
CA LEU A 93 -8.76 2.97 -16.02
C LEU A 93 -8.11 4.04 -16.90
N MET A 94 -8.89 4.98 -17.44
CA MET A 94 -8.42 5.97 -18.41
C MET A 94 -8.25 7.36 -17.81
N ALA A 95 -9.12 7.74 -16.87
CA ALA A 95 -9.01 9.00 -16.14
C ALA A 95 -9.76 8.95 -14.82
N VAL A 96 -9.28 9.76 -13.87
CA VAL A 96 -9.88 9.90 -12.53
C VAL A 96 -10.21 11.38 -12.29
N PRO A 97 -11.35 11.69 -11.66
CA PRO A 97 -11.72 13.05 -11.32
C PRO A 97 -10.76 13.60 -10.25
N VAL A 98 -10.55 14.92 -10.24
CA VAL A 98 -9.86 15.62 -9.15
C VAL A 98 -10.92 16.36 -8.35
N ALA A 99 -11.02 16.09 -7.05
CA ALA A 99 -12.04 16.66 -6.17
C ALA A 99 -12.06 18.20 -6.23
N THR A 100 -10.89 18.81 -6.44
CA THR A 100 -10.75 20.25 -6.62
C THR A 100 -10.74 20.60 -8.11
N ARG A 101 -11.58 21.56 -8.50
CA ARG A 101 -11.54 22.29 -9.80
C ARG A 101 -12.15 21.59 -11.03
N GLY A 102 -12.91 20.51 -10.87
CA GLY A 102 -13.59 19.85 -12.00
C GLY A 102 -12.62 19.34 -13.08
N ALA A 103 -11.36 19.12 -12.70
CA ALA A 103 -10.31 18.59 -13.55
C ALA A 103 -10.29 17.06 -13.46
N SER A 104 -9.54 16.43 -14.37
CA SER A 104 -9.29 14.98 -14.35
C SER A 104 -7.81 14.69 -14.59
N VAL A 105 -7.29 13.66 -13.92
CA VAL A 105 -5.96 13.11 -14.18
C VAL A 105 -6.12 11.93 -15.14
N ARG A 106 -5.46 12.00 -16.31
CA ARG A 106 -5.45 10.92 -17.30
C ARG A 106 -4.47 9.81 -16.92
N MET A 107 -4.74 8.61 -17.41
CA MET A 107 -3.87 7.43 -17.32
C MET A 107 -3.63 6.90 -18.74
N PRO A 108 -2.59 7.41 -19.44
CA PRO A 108 -2.39 7.13 -20.86
C PRO A 108 -2.18 5.64 -21.18
N GLU A 109 -1.63 4.87 -20.25
CA GLU A 109 -1.39 3.43 -20.41
C GLU A 109 -2.64 2.56 -20.16
N GLU A 110 -3.74 3.15 -19.69
CA GLU A 110 -5.01 2.45 -19.44
C GLU A 110 -4.83 1.14 -18.65
N PRO A 111 -4.20 1.16 -17.45
CA PRO A 111 -3.87 -0.06 -16.74
C PRO A 111 -5.12 -0.92 -16.50
N MET A 112 -4.97 -2.22 -16.72
CA MET A 112 -6.01 -3.20 -16.45
C MET A 112 -5.98 -3.58 -14.96
N LEU A 113 -7.03 -3.25 -14.24
CA LEU A 113 -7.12 -3.36 -12.79
C LEU A 113 -8.42 -4.06 -12.39
N ALA A 114 -8.43 -4.67 -11.20
CA ALA A 114 -9.69 -5.05 -10.55
C ALA A 114 -10.47 -3.78 -10.20
N CYS A 115 -11.79 -3.76 -10.43
CA CYS A 115 -12.61 -2.57 -10.22
C CYS A 115 -12.40 -1.95 -8.82
N ARG A 116 -12.42 -2.77 -7.77
CA ARG A 116 -12.20 -2.32 -6.38
C ARG A 116 -10.86 -1.61 -6.17
N PHE A 117 -9.82 -2.03 -6.89
CA PHE A 117 -8.51 -1.39 -6.81
C PHE A 117 -8.47 -0.11 -7.65
N ALA A 118 -9.11 -0.10 -8.81
CA ALA A 118 -9.27 1.12 -9.61
C ALA A 118 -10.00 2.22 -8.81
N GLU A 119 -11.05 1.88 -8.06
CA GLU A 119 -11.75 2.79 -7.15
C GLU A 119 -10.80 3.38 -6.10
N ARG A 120 -10.08 2.52 -5.37
CA ARG A 120 -9.08 2.92 -4.37
C ARG A 120 -8.03 3.86 -4.97
N LEU A 121 -7.47 3.47 -6.11
CA LEU A 121 -6.41 4.18 -6.80
C LEU A 121 -6.88 5.55 -7.27
N GLY A 122 -8.05 5.64 -7.89
CA GLY A 122 -8.53 6.92 -8.41
C GLY A 122 -8.90 7.90 -7.32
N HIS A 123 -9.46 7.44 -6.19
CA HIS A 123 -9.64 8.30 -5.02
C HIS A 123 -8.31 8.78 -4.45
N PHE A 124 -7.31 7.89 -4.32
CA PHE A 124 -5.98 8.31 -3.89
C PHE A 124 -5.38 9.37 -4.83
N LEU A 125 -5.49 9.18 -6.15
CA LEU A 125 -4.93 10.11 -7.13
C LEU A 125 -5.68 11.45 -7.15
N GLY A 126 -7.00 11.41 -7.18
CA GLY A 126 -7.89 12.57 -7.33
C GLY A 126 -8.07 13.38 -6.05
N ASP A 127 -8.18 12.71 -4.90
CA ASP A 127 -8.51 13.34 -3.63
C ASP A 127 -7.26 13.72 -2.82
N LEU A 128 -6.12 13.06 -3.10
CA LEU A 128 -4.88 13.25 -2.34
C LEU A 128 -3.68 13.59 -3.21
N ALA A 129 -3.23 12.70 -4.10
CA ALA A 129 -1.93 12.84 -4.76
C ALA A 129 -1.86 14.07 -5.67
N ALA A 130 -2.87 14.30 -6.52
CA ALA A 130 -2.88 15.46 -7.41
C ALA A 130 -2.98 16.80 -6.64
N PRO A 131 -3.91 16.98 -5.68
CA PRO A 131 -3.91 18.19 -4.84
C PRO A 131 -2.61 18.41 -4.05
N LEU A 132 -2.00 17.32 -3.55
CA LEU A 132 -0.76 17.37 -2.80
C LEU A 132 0.41 17.86 -3.67
N ILE A 133 0.55 17.32 -4.88
CA ILE A 133 1.57 17.73 -5.85
C ILE A 133 1.33 19.19 -6.26
N ALA A 134 0.09 19.56 -6.56
CA ALA A 134 -0.28 20.93 -6.93
C ALA A 134 0.08 21.92 -5.83
N GLY A 135 -0.21 21.61 -4.56
CA GLY A 135 0.15 22.46 -3.43
C GLY A 135 1.67 22.60 -3.23
N ARG A 136 2.45 21.55 -3.49
CA ARG A 136 3.91 21.58 -3.34
C ARG A 136 4.64 22.25 -4.50
N LEU A 137 4.15 22.07 -5.72
CA LEU A 137 4.83 22.49 -6.95
C LEU A 137 4.20 23.73 -7.59
N ALA A 138 3.03 24.17 -7.12
CA ALA A 138 2.22 25.24 -7.70
C ALA A 138 1.83 24.96 -9.17
N VAL A 139 1.73 23.69 -9.55
CA VAL A 139 1.36 23.22 -10.90
C VAL A 139 0.51 21.96 -10.78
N GLU A 140 -0.60 21.93 -11.50
CA GLU A 140 -1.54 20.80 -11.51
C GLU A 140 -0.94 19.54 -12.16
N VAL A 141 -1.40 18.38 -11.73
CA VAL A 141 -1.17 17.10 -12.40
C VAL A 141 -2.21 16.94 -13.50
N LYS A 142 -1.77 16.63 -14.73
CA LYS A 142 -2.66 16.35 -15.87
C LYS A 142 -2.76 14.86 -16.20
N ALA A 143 -1.73 14.08 -15.88
CA ALA A 143 -1.70 12.65 -16.14
C ALA A 143 -0.76 11.91 -15.17
N VAL A 144 -0.96 10.61 -15.04
CA VAL A 144 -0.09 9.69 -14.31
C VAL A 144 0.36 8.62 -15.28
N ARG A 145 1.67 8.39 -15.34
CA ARG A 145 2.29 7.35 -16.17
C ARG A 145 2.43 6.08 -15.34
N THR A 146 1.92 4.97 -15.85
CA THR A 146 1.91 3.71 -15.12
C THR A 146 2.45 2.54 -15.94
N GLY A 147 2.75 1.43 -15.27
CA GLY A 147 2.79 0.11 -15.90
C GLY A 147 1.39 -0.39 -16.31
N PRO A 148 1.27 -1.64 -16.79
CA PRO A 148 0.03 -2.19 -17.35
C PRO A 148 -1.05 -2.54 -16.31
N GLY A 149 -0.74 -2.46 -15.01
CA GLY A 149 -1.63 -2.92 -13.93
C GLY A 149 -1.62 -4.44 -13.79
N TYR A 150 -2.17 -5.16 -14.76
CA TYR A 150 -2.17 -6.62 -14.77
C TYR A 150 -0.92 -7.22 -15.42
N GLU A 151 -0.27 -8.15 -14.71
CA GLU A 151 0.78 -9.00 -15.26
C GLU A 151 0.78 -10.34 -14.50
N CYS A 152 0.50 -11.44 -15.19
CA CYS A 152 0.49 -12.77 -14.59
C CYS A 152 1.91 -13.26 -14.32
N ARG A 153 2.42 -12.99 -13.12
CA ARG A 153 3.76 -13.41 -12.66
C ARG A 153 3.84 -13.57 -11.15
N ASN A 154 4.89 -14.24 -10.70
CA ASN A 154 5.28 -14.25 -9.30
C ASN A 154 5.91 -12.90 -8.88
N ARG A 155 6.00 -12.68 -7.57
CA ARG A 155 6.70 -11.52 -6.99
C ARG A 155 8.15 -11.47 -7.46
N ASN A 156 8.65 -10.25 -7.71
CA ASN A 156 10.01 -9.98 -8.17
C ASN A 156 10.44 -10.79 -9.41
N ARG A 157 9.48 -11.22 -10.24
CA ARG A 157 9.70 -12.08 -11.42
C ARG A 157 10.37 -13.43 -11.08
N ALA A 158 10.23 -13.91 -9.85
CA ALA A 158 10.79 -15.19 -9.43
C ALA A 158 10.17 -16.37 -10.20
N ALA A 159 10.96 -17.41 -10.46
CA ALA A 159 10.47 -18.62 -11.14
C ALA A 159 9.40 -19.37 -10.32
N ASN A 160 9.45 -19.25 -8.99
CA ASN A 160 8.57 -19.92 -8.05
C ASN A 160 8.23 -18.98 -6.87
N GLY A 161 7.26 -19.39 -6.05
CA GLY A 161 6.84 -18.66 -4.85
C GLY A 161 5.48 -17.99 -5.00
N HIS A 162 5.28 -16.90 -4.25
CA HIS A 162 3.98 -16.21 -4.19
C HIS A 162 3.70 -15.39 -5.46
N LEU A 163 2.43 -15.38 -5.87
CA LEU A 163 1.94 -14.50 -6.91
C LEU A 163 2.12 -13.02 -6.54
N SER A 164 2.41 -12.22 -7.55
CA SER A 164 2.39 -10.77 -7.44
C SER A 164 0.96 -10.26 -7.32
N ALA A 165 0.76 -9.13 -6.63
CA ALA A 165 -0.51 -8.43 -6.62
C ALA A 165 -0.96 -7.98 -8.04
N HIS A 166 -0.01 -7.76 -8.96
CA HIS A 166 -0.30 -7.52 -10.38
C HIS A 166 -0.99 -8.72 -11.05
N ALA A 167 -0.72 -9.95 -10.63
CA ALA A 167 -1.36 -11.14 -11.19
C ALA A 167 -2.85 -11.23 -10.84
N LEU A 168 -3.31 -10.40 -9.91
CA LEU A 168 -4.69 -10.31 -9.44
C LEU A 168 -5.34 -8.96 -9.83
N GLY A 169 -4.63 -8.11 -10.57
CA GLY A 169 -5.10 -6.77 -10.97
C GLY A 169 -5.27 -5.78 -9.81
N ILE A 170 -4.72 -6.07 -8.63
CA ILE A 170 -4.85 -5.22 -7.43
C ILE A 170 -3.57 -4.45 -7.11
N ALA A 171 -2.76 -4.19 -8.13
CA ALA A 171 -1.54 -3.40 -8.02
C ALA A 171 -1.31 -2.53 -9.25
N VAL A 172 -0.57 -1.44 -9.08
CA VAL A 172 -0.07 -0.60 -10.16
C VAL A 172 1.34 -0.12 -9.82
N ASP A 173 2.16 0.03 -10.86
CA ASP A 173 3.46 0.68 -10.78
C ASP A 173 3.33 2.07 -11.40
N VAL A 174 3.53 3.13 -10.61
CA VAL A 174 3.52 4.53 -11.08
C VAL A 174 4.95 4.93 -11.43
N ALA A 175 5.18 5.38 -12.66
CA ALA A 175 6.50 5.78 -13.15
C ALA A 175 6.74 7.30 -13.08
N ALA A 176 5.70 8.11 -13.31
CA ALA A 176 5.80 9.57 -13.25
C ALA A 176 4.42 10.24 -13.15
N PHE A 177 4.40 11.49 -12.69
CA PHE A 177 3.27 12.40 -12.88
C PHE A 177 3.60 13.38 -14.01
N GLU A 178 2.69 13.60 -14.95
CA GLU A 178 2.82 14.68 -15.92
C GLU A 178 2.12 15.92 -15.41
N LEU A 179 2.83 17.04 -15.46
CA LEU A 179 2.38 18.33 -14.96
C LEU A 179 1.75 19.18 -16.08
N ALA A 180 0.84 20.06 -15.71
CA ALA A 180 0.11 20.92 -16.65
C ALA A 180 1.02 21.89 -17.44
N ASN A 181 2.22 22.18 -16.91
CA ASN A 181 3.23 22.99 -17.59
C ASN A 181 4.10 22.20 -18.59
N GLY A 182 3.78 20.93 -18.85
CA GLY A 182 4.50 20.05 -19.78
C GLY A 182 5.72 19.34 -19.20
N LYS A 183 6.11 19.62 -17.95
CA LYS A 183 7.18 18.87 -17.27
C LYS A 183 6.67 17.53 -16.74
N ALA A 184 7.59 16.57 -16.58
CA ALA A 184 7.36 15.35 -15.84
C ALA A 184 7.92 15.49 -14.42
N LEU A 185 7.25 14.85 -13.46
CA LEU A 185 7.73 14.58 -12.12
C LEU A 185 7.98 13.06 -12.04
N PRO A 186 9.21 12.59 -12.31
CA PRO A 186 9.51 11.16 -12.30
C PRO A 186 9.47 10.61 -10.87
N ILE A 187 9.10 9.34 -10.72
CA ILE A 187 9.31 8.64 -9.44
C ILE A 187 10.79 8.37 -9.24
N LYS A 188 11.49 7.97 -10.30
CA LYS A 188 12.95 7.83 -10.30
C LYS A 188 13.60 9.16 -9.88
N PRO A 189 14.49 9.18 -8.86
CA PRO A 189 15.24 10.38 -8.49
C PRO A 189 16.04 10.92 -9.69
N ASP A 190 15.95 12.23 -9.90
CA ASP A 190 16.58 12.93 -11.02
C ASP A 190 17.44 14.14 -10.58
N GLY A 191 17.54 14.38 -9.27
CA GLY A 191 18.28 15.49 -8.68
C GLY A 191 17.47 16.76 -8.46
N ASP A 192 16.20 16.83 -8.87
CA ASP A 192 15.31 17.93 -8.47
C ASP A 192 14.79 17.73 -7.05
N ALA A 193 15.47 18.33 -6.08
CA ALA A 193 15.12 18.24 -4.66
C ALA A 193 13.65 18.61 -4.36
N ARG A 194 13.05 19.54 -5.11
CA ARG A 194 11.64 19.91 -4.89
C ARG A 194 10.69 18.84 -5.41
N GLY A 195 10.97 18.30 -6.60
CA GLY A 195 10.24 17.18 -7.18
C GLY A 195 10.34 15.92 -6.31
N GLU A 196 11.56 15.54 -5.92
CA GLU A 196 11.81 14.38 -5.06
C GLU A 196 11.08 14.51 -3.71
N ALA A 197 11.07 15.70 -3.09
CA ALA A 197 10.32 15.94 -1.87
C ALA A 197 8.79 15.83 -2.07
N ALA A 198 8.28 16.19 -3.25
CA ALA A 198 6.86 15.99 -3.58
C ALA A 198 6.53 14.51 -3.76
N VAL A 199 7.37 13.75 -4.48
CA VAL A 199 7.23 12.29 -4.65
C VAL A 199 7.29 11.56 -3.31
N ALA A 200 8.25 11.92 -2.45
CA ALA A 200 8.36 11.35 -1.10
C ALA A 200 7.09 11.59 -0.28
N ALA A 201 6.52 12.79 -0.36
CA ALA A 201 5.28 13.11 0.33
C ALA A 201 4.07 12.32 -0.20
N VAL A 202 3.97 12.12 -1.53
CA VAL A 202 2.95 11.24 -2.13
C VAL A 202 3.11 9.81 -1.60
N ARG A 203 4.34 9.29 -1.58
CA ARG A 203 4.65 7.93 -1.09
C ARG A 203 4.25 7.76 0.38
N THR A 204 4.58 8.73 1.24
CA THR A 204 4.17 8.71 2.64
C THR A 204 2.64 8.72 2.79
N ALA A 205 1.95 9.55 2.00
CA ALA A 205 0.50 9.66 2.08
C ALA A 205 -0.21 8.37 1.60
N ALA A 206 0.39 7.64 0.65
CA ALA A 206 -0.11 6.37 0.14
C ALA A 206 -0.24 5.28 1.22
N CYS A 207 0.51 5.36 2.32
CA CYS A 207 0.42 4.41 3.45
C CYS A 207 -0.96 4.30 4.12
N GLY A 208 -1.79 5.35 4.03
CA GLY A 208 -3.17 5.29 4.50
C GLY A 208 -4.13 4.61 3.53
N TRP A 209 -3.69 4.37 2.30
CA TRP A 209 -4.54 3.94 1.18
C TRP A 209 -4.25 2.52 0.71
N PHE A 210 -3.03 2.06 0.87
CA PHE A 210 -2.55 0.78 0.33
C PHE A 210 -1.94 -0.08 1.44
N THR A 211 -1.91 -1.39 1.24
CA THR A 211 -1.24 -2.32 2.16
C THR A 211 0.23 -2.49 1.81
N THR A 212 0.63 -2.20 0.58
CA THR A 212 2.02 -2.20 0.14
C THR A 212 2.32 -0.95 -0.68
N ILE A 213 3.37 -0.24 -0.28
CA ILE A 213 3.94 0.91 -0.97
C ILE A 213 5.44 0.68 -1.00
N LEU A 214 5.98 0.50 -2.19
CA LEU A 214 7.42 0.37 -2.43
C LEU A 214 7.83 1.44 -3.45
N GLY A 215 9.00 2.02 -3.30
CA GLY A 215 9.54 2.97 -4.25
C GLY A 215 11.05 3.10 -4.14
N PRO A 216 11.63 4.17 -4.69
CA PRO A 216 13.08 4.35 -4.63
C PRO A 216 13.59 4.30 -3.19
N GLY A 217 14.53 3.39 -2.95
CA GLY A 217 15.09 3.11 -1.63
C GLY A 217 14.53 1.88 -0.91
N SER A 218 13.43 1.27 -1.36
CA SER A 218 12.90 0.03 -0.75
C SER A 218 13.78 -1.17 -1.08
N ASP A 219 14.01 -1.42 -2.37
CA ASP A 219 14.83 -2.53 -2.88
C ASP A 219 15.26 -2.24 -4.35
N PRO A 220 16.13 -3.07 -4.97
CA PRO A 220 16.60 -2.85 -6.34
C PRO A 220 15.50 -2.90 -7.42
N ALA A 221 14.38 -3.60 -7.18
CA ALA A 221 13.32 -3.72 -8.17
C ALA A 221 12.46 -2.44 -8.25
N HIS A 222 12.40 -1.64 -7.19
CA HIS A 222 11.54 -0.45 -7.10
C HIS A 222 12.34 0.87 -7.22
N THR A 223 13.44 0.89 -7.96
CA THR A 223 14.33 2.07 -8.04
C THR A 223 13.81 3.20 -8.93
N ASP A 224 12.87 2.92 -9.83
CA ASP A 224 12.39 3.85 -10.85
C ASP A 224 10.86 4.03 -10.90
N HIS A 225 10.12 3.35 -10.03
CA HIS A 225 8.66 3.43 -9.94
C HIS A 225 8.17 3.29 -8.50
N MET A 226 6.91 3.64 -8.27
CA MET A 226 6.21 3.45 -7.01
C MET A 226 5.18 2.34 -7.19
N HIS A 227 5.42 1.20 -6.55
CA HIS A 227 4.48 0.09 -6.49
C HIS A 227 3.43 0.35 -5.41
N LEU A 228 2.16 0.18 -5.77
CA LEU A 228 1.01 0.33 -4.88
C LEU A 228 0.13 -0.91 -4.99
N ASP A 229 -0.18 -1.57 -3.88
CA ASP A 229 -1.14 -2.69 -3.86
C ASP A 229 -2.03 -2.73 -2.60
N ILE A 230 -3.13 -3.48 -2.71
CA ILE A 230 -4.06 -3.78 -1.59
C ILE A 230 -4.02 -5.26 -1.19
N LEU A 231 -2.92 -5.95 -1.46
CA LEU A 231 -2.78 -7.36 -1.11
C LEU A 231 -2.69 -7.52 0.41
N ILE A 232 -3.50 -8.44 0.96
CA ILE A 232 -3.52 -8.72 2.39
C ILE A 232 -2.30 -9.55 2.78
N HIS A 233 -1.60 -9.09 3.81
CA HIS A 233 -0.48 -9.81 4.41
C HIS A 233 -0.93 -10.52 5.70
N GLY A 234 -0.86 -11.85 5.71
CA GLY A 234 -1.32 -12.64 6.86
C GLY A 234 -2.85 -12.73 6.93
N SER A 235 -3.44 -12.46 8.09
CA SER A 235 -4.88 -12.68 8.35
C SER A 235 -5.76 -11.43 8.23
N SER A 236 -5.19 -10.23 8.03
CA SER A 236 -5.96 -8.98 7.93
C SER A 236 -5.20 -7.88 7.16
N ASP A 237 -5.90 -6.84 6.75
CA ASP A 237 -5.37 -5.65 6.05
C ASP A 237 -4.63 -4.66 6.97
N ARG A 238 -4.43 -5.00 8.24
CA ARG A 238 -3.79 -4.13 9.23
C ARG A 238 -2.28 -4.03 9.07
N TYR A 239 -1.65 -5.07 8.54
CA TYR A 239 -0.22 -5.04 8.28
C TYR A 239 0.04 -4.30 6.97
N ARG A 240 0.90 -3.28 7.04
CA ARG A 240 1.26 -2.44 5.89
C ARG A 240 2.77 -2.39 5.70
N ILE A 241 3.20 -2.45 4.46
CA ILE A 241 4.58 -2.22 4.04
C ILE A 241 4.64 -0.83 3.43
N CYS A 242 5.40 0.05 4.08
CA CYS A 242 5.56 1.45 3.73
C CYS A 242 7.04 1.76 3.60
N GLN A 243 7.62 1.37 2.48
CA GLN A 243 9.07 1.39 2.26
C GLN A 243 9.43 2.15 1.01
#